data_AF-J3MK18-F1
#
_entry.id   AF-J3MK18-F1
#
_cell.length_a   1.000
_cell.length_b   1.000
_cell.length_c   1.000
_cell.angle_alpha   90.00
_cell.angle_beta   90.00
_cell.angle_gamma   90.00
#
_symmetry.space_group_name_H-M   'P 1'
#
loop_
_entity.id
_entity.type
_entity.pdbx_description
1 polymer ?
#
loop_
_entity_poly.entity_id
_entity_poly.type
_entity_poly.pdbx_seq_one_letter_code
_entity_poly.pdbx_strand_id
1 'polypeptide(L)'
;MTYSLVLSLLRFSLTLQVVNLSRCCIHDDLVTRPLHFPKLRKLNLHSVTASEDALHVVISACPRLERLNINDTIGMPSLYIRSASLRSLCIGTTHGLKHEVIFQEIVVEGAPLLEWLIPAFLDDGLAIIRVISAPTLEILCILPSFISRLEIGTVVIQEMPSVSMAMSNAF
;
A
#
# COMPACT_ATOMS: atom_id res chain seq x y z
N MET A 1 -10.49 -21.50 -6.37
CA MET A 1 -11.52 -20.94 -7.29
C MET A 1 -11.17 -19.49 -7.64
N THR A 2 -10.17 -19.24 -8.49
CA THR A 2 -9.60 -17.88 -8.72
C THR A 2 -9.55 -17.44 -10.18
N TYR A 3 -9.80 -18.34 -11.14
CA TYR A 3 -9.91 -18.00 -12.57
C TYR A 3 -11.05 -17.01 -12.90
N SER A 4 -12.06 -16.90 -12.06
CA SER A 4 -13.27 -16.09 -12.31
C SER A 4 -13.02 -14.57 -12.28
N LEU A 5 -12.16 -14.11 -11.37
CA LEU A 5 -11.95 -12.68 -11.13
C LEU A 5 -11.18 -12.02 -12.29
N VAL A 6 -10.12 -12.67 -12.74
CA VAL A 6 -9.28 -12.22 -13.87
C VAL A 6 -10.09 -12.17 -15.16
N LEU A 7 -10.89 -13.19 -15.45
CA LEU A 7 -11.74 -13.23 -16.65
C LEU A 7 -12.82 -12.16 -16.62
N SER A 8 -13.40 -11.90 -15.44
CA SER A 8 -14.41 -10.84 -15.27
C SER A 8 -13.82 -9.45 -15.45
N LEU A 9 -12.61 -9.19 -14.93
CA LEU A 9 -11.90 -7.91 -15.11
C LEU A 9 -11.50 -7.69 -16.57
N LEU A 10 -10.98 -8.72 -17.24
CA LEU A 10 -10.60 -8.65 -18.66
C LEU A 10 -11.80 -8.35 -19.57
N ARG A 11 -12.99 -8.87 -19.25
CA ARG A 11 -14.20 -8.63 -20.04
C ARG A 11 -14.62 -7.16 -20.10
N PHE A 12 -14.35 -6.39 -19.06
CA PHE A 12 -14.78 -4.99 -18.93
C PHE A 12 -13.60 -4.02 -18.83
N SER A 13 -12.39 -4.46 -19.15
CA SER A 13 -11.16 -3.73 -18.84
C SER A 13 -11.13 -2.31 -19.42
N LEU A 14 -11.72 -2.11 -20.61
CA LEU A 14 -11.75 -0.83 -21.33
C LEU A 14 -12.75 0.20 -20.75
N THR A 15 -13.71 -0.23 -19.92
CA THR A 15 -14.76 0.63 -19.38
C THR A 15 -14.71 0.76 -17.87
N LEU A 16 -14.00 -0.13 -17.17
CA LEU A 16 -13.85 -0.10 -15.72
C LEU A 16 -13.21 1.21 -15.25
N GLN A 17 -13.89 1.89 -14.32
CA GLN A 17 -13.42 3.12 -13.69
C GLN A 17 -13.13 2.95 -12.20
N VAL A 18 -13.85 2.04 -11.56
CA VAL A 18 -13.74 1.75 -10.13
C VAL A 18 -13.76 0.23 -9.96
N VAL A 19 -12.80 -0.29 -9.20
CA VAL A 19 -12.71 -1.70 -8.83
C VAL A 19 -12.57 -1.79 -7.32
N ASN A 20 -13.47 -2.57 -6.72
CA ASN A 20 -13.45 -2.89 -5.31
C ASN A 20 -13.28 -4.39 -5.18
N LEU A 21 -12.14 -4.82 -4.64
CA LEU A 21 -11.84 -6.21 -4.37
C LEU A 21 -11.81 -6.42 -2.86
N SER A 22 -12.59 -7.39 -2.39
CA SER A 22 -12.59 -7.77 -0.99
C SER A 22 -12.51 -9.28 -0.82
N ARG A 23 -11.69 -9.75 0.13
CA ARG A 23 -11.56 -11.18 0.49
C ARG A 23 -11.28 -12.07 -0.73
N CYS A 24 -10.32 -11.67 -1.56
CA CYS A 24 -9.95 -12.40 -2.78
C CYS A 24 -8.44 -12.58 -2.89
N CYS A 25 -8.00 -13.46 -3.79
CA CYS A 25 -6.59 -13.72 -4.03
C CYS A 25 -6.18 -13.27 -5.44
N ILE A 26 -5.14 -12.44 -5.54
CA ILE A 26 -4.47 -12.04 -6.78
C ILE A 26 -3.27 -12.98 -6.94
N HIS A 27 -3.32 -13.88 -7.94
CA HIS A 27 -2.27 -14.86 -8.19
C HIS A 27 -1.24 -14.35 -9.20
N ASP A 28 -0.03 -14.88 -9.10
CA ASP A 28 1.10 -14.55 -9.99
C ASP A 28 0.88 -14.92 -11.45
N ASP A 29 -0.09 -15.80 -11.75
CA ASP A 29 -0.54 -16.07 -13.12
C ASP A 29 -0.90 -14.78 -13.89
N LEU A 30 -1.27 -13.71 -13.18
CA LEU A 30 -1.53 -12.39 -13.74
C LEU A 30 -0.30 -11.71 -14.33
N VAL A 31 0.89 -12.00 -13.80
CA VAL A 31 2.17 -11.47 -14.29
C VAL A 31 2.41 -11.85 -15.75
N THR A 32 1.87 -12.99 -16.19
CA THR A 32 2.03 -13.50 -17.56
C THR A 32 1.00 -12.95 -18.55
N ARG A 33 0.01 -12.16 -18.11
CA ARG A 33 -1.10 -11.70 -18.94
C ARG A 33 -1.03 -10.20 -19.23
N PRO A 34 -1.35 -9.76 -20.45
CA PRO A 34 -1.49 -8.35 -20.74
C PRO A 34 -2.77 -7.81 -20.09
N LEU A 35 -2.64 -7.25 -18.89
CA LEU A 35 -3.69 -6.48 -18.23
C LEU A 35 -3.62 -5.03 -18.71
N HIS A 36 -4.78 -4.45 -19.03
CA HIS A 36 -4.86 -3.04 -19.40
C HIS A 36 -6.21 -2.46 -19.02
N PHE A 37 -6.21 -1.51 -18.08
CA PHE A 37 -7.39 -0.84 -17.53
C PHE A 37 -7.33 0.67 -17.79
N PRO A 38 -7.52 1.13 -19.04
CA PRO A 38 -7.21 2.50 -19.46
C PRO A 38 -8.09 3.56 -18.80
N LYS A 39 -9.23 3.18 -18.21
CA LYS A 39 -10.17 4.11 -17.58
C LYS A 39 -10.22 3.96 -16.06
N LEU A 40 -9.45 3.04 -15.47
CA LEU A 40 -9.53 2.78 -14.03
C LEU A 40 -8.91 3.95 -13.26
N ARG A 41 -9.73 4.58 -12.42
CA ARG A 41 -9.36 5.73 -11.59
C ARG A 41 -9.28 5.39 -10.11
N LYS A 42 -9.99 4.35 -9.67
CA LYS A 42 -10.01 3.96 -8.25
C LYS A 42 -9.86 2.45 -8.12
N LEU A 43 -8.91 2.03 -7.30
CA LEU A 43 -8.69 0.65 -6.93
C LEU A 43 -8.73 0.54 -5.41
N ASN A 44 -9.68 -0.22 -4.90
CA ASN A 44 -9.82 -0.50 -3.47
C ASN A 44 -9.62 -2.00 -3.23
N LEU A 45 -8.66 -2.33 -2.37
CA LEU A 45 -8.31 -3.69 -1.98
C LEU A 45 -8.55 -3.83 -0.48
N HIS A 46 -9.31 -4.86 -0.08
CA HIS A 46 -9.63 -5.15 1.31
C HIS A 46 -9.48 -6.63 1.62
N SER A 47 -8.65 -7.03 2.58
CA SER A 47 -8.44 -8.46 2.88
C SER A 47 -8.02 -9.27 1.65
N VAL A 48 -7.14 -8.70 0.82
CA VAL A 48 -6.70 -9.32 -0.44
C VAL A 48 -5.37 -10.02 -0.22
N THR A 49 -5.27 -11.28 -0.63
CA THR A 49 -3.99 -12.02 -0.65
C THR A 49 -3.32 -11.80 -2.01
N ALA A 50 -2.12 -11.23 -2.04
CA ALA A 50 -1.38 -10.96 -3.27
C ALA A 50 0.12 -11.01 -3.00
N SER A 51 0.92 -11.37 -4.01
CA SER A 51 2.35 -11.08 -4.02
C SER A 51 2.59 -9.61 -4.40
N GLU A 52 3.78 -9.10 -4.06
CA GLU A 52 4.22 -7.78 -4.49
C GLU A 52 4.20 -7.64 -6.02
N ASP A 53 4.71 -8.65 -6.74
CA ASP A 53 4.78 -8.66 -8.20
C ASP A 53 3.39 -8.61 -8.85
N ALA A 54 2.45 -9.42 -8.36
CA ALA A 54 1.11 -9.47 -8.92
C ALA A 54 0.37 -8.13 -8.72
N LEU A 55 0.55 -7.48 -7.56
CA LEU A 55 -0.01 -6.17 -7.30
C LEU A 55 0.64 -5.08 -8.17
N HIS A 56 1.96 -5.12 -8.32
CA HIS A 56 2.69 -4.20 -9.20
C HIS A 56 2.19 -4.30 -10.66
N VAL A 57 1.95 -5.51 -11.16
CA VAL A 57 1.36 -5.74 -12.49
C VAL A 57 -0.05 -5.15 -12.59
N VAL A 58 -0.89 -5.30 -11.56
CA VAL A 58 -2.22 -4.68 -11.55
C VAL A 58 -2.16 -3.15 -11.55
N ILE A 59 -1.29 -2.55 -10.73
CA ILE A 59 -1.15 -1.08 -10.64
C ILE A 59 -0.60 -0.52 -11.96
N SER A 60 0.44 -1.13 -12.53
CA SER A 60 1.04 -0.72 -13.80
C SER A 60 0.08 -0.85 -14.99
N ALA A 61 -0.90 -1.75 -14.92
CA ALA A 61 -1.97 -1.88 -15.90
C ALA A 61 -3.00 -0.73 -15.86
N CYS A 62 -2.91 0.20 -14.90
CA CYS A 62 -3.89 1.26 -14.65
C CYS A 62 -3.30 2.67 -14.87
N PRO A 63 -3.16 3.16 -16.12
CA PRO A 63 -2.48 4.42 -16.44
C PRO A 63 -3.21 5.69 -15.97
N ARG A 64 -4.44 5.57 -15.47
CA ARG A 64 -5.27 6.68 -14.97
C ARG A 64 -5.68 6.51 -13.51
N LEU A 65 -4.99 5.63 -12.78
CA LEU A 65 -5.28 5.36 -11.38
C LEU A 65 -5.02 6.61 -10.54
N GLU A 66 -6.08 7.21 -10.00
CA GLU A 66 -6.00 8.42 -9.16
C GLU A 66 -6.03 8.08 -7.67
N ARG A 67 -6.70 7.00 -7.28
CA ARG A 67 -6.84 6.60 -5.88
C ARG A 67 -6.58 5.11 -5.70
N LEU A 68 -5.74 4.80 -4.73
CA LEU A 68 -5.43 3.44 -4.30
C LEU A 68 -5.71 3.35 -2.80
N ASN A 69 -6.62 2.45 -2.43
CA ASN A 69 -6.88 2.11 -1.03
C ASN A 69 -6.52 0.65 -0.80
N ILE A 70 -5.66 0.40 0.19
CA ILE A 70 -5.18 -0.93 0.52
C ILE A 70 -5.41 -1.14 2.00
N ASN A 71 -6.33 -2.06 2.32
CA ASN A 71 -6.65 -2.45 3.68
C ASN A 71 -6.46 -3.96 3.83
N ASP A 72 -5.82 -4.38 4.92
CA ASP A 72 -5.75 -5.78 5.37
C ASP A 72 -5.17 -6.76 4.35
N THR A 73 -4.18 -6.38 3.54
CA THR A 73 -3.65 -7.36 2.58
C THR A 73 -2.67 -8.34 3.23
N ILE A 74 -2.75 -9.60 2.80
CA ILE A 74 -2.06 -10.74 3.42
C ILE A 74 -0.93 -11.20 2.51
N GLY A 75 0.23 -11.51 3.09
CA GLY A 75 1.35 -12.12 2.37
C GLY A 75 2.27 -11.14 1.65
N MET A 76 2.20 -9.86 1.99
CA MET A 76 2.97 -8.78 1.34
C MET A 76 3.69 -7.92 2.39
N PRO A 77 4.96 -8.23 2.71
CA PRO A 77 5.72 -7.49 3.71
C PRO A 77 6.19 -6.12 3.21
N SER A 78 6.37 -5.97 1.90
CA SER A 78 6.81 -4.71 1.29
C SER A 78 5.89 -4.33 0.13
N LEU A 79 5.66 -3.03 -0.04
CA LEU A 79 4.83 -2.50 -1.12
C LEU A 79 5.55 -1.37 -1.83
N TYR A 80 5.74 -1.59 -3.13
CA TYR A 80 6.36 -0.63 -4.01
C TYR A 80 5.34 0.05 -4.92
N ILE A 81 5.11 1.35 -4.70
CA ILE A 81 4.17 2.15 -5.49
C ILE A 81 4.93 2.95 -6.53
N ARG A 82 4.72 2.58 -7.81
CA ARG A 82 5.08 3.36 -9.00
C ARG A 82 3.84 3.66 -9.82
N SER A 83 3.39 4.91 -9.81
CA SER A 83 2.25 5.32 -10.62
C SER A 83 2.28 6.81 -10.92
N ALA A 84 2.39 7.14 -12.21
CA ALA A 84 2.44 8.52 -12.68
C ALA A 84 1.13 9.30 -12.46
N SER A 85 0.01 8.60 -12.30
CA SER A 85 -1.33 9.20 -12.20
C SER A 85 -1.90 9.25 -10.78
N LEU A 86 -1.25 8.57 -9.82
CA LEU A 86 -1.79 8.39 -8.48
C LEU A 86 -1.77 9.71 -7.72
N ARG A 87 -2.92 10.09 -7.15
CA ARG A 87 -3.11 11.33 -6.38
C ARG A 87 -3.39 11.06 -4.90
N SER A 88 -3.94 9.90 -4.57
CA SER A 88 -4.21 9.53 -3.18
C SER A 88 -3.90 8.06 -2.93
N LEU A 89 -3.14 7.81 -1.86
CA LEU A 89 -2.80 6.50 -1.35
C LEU A 89 -3.30 6.39 0.10
N CYS A 90 -4.21 5.48 0.34
CA CYS A 90 -4.72 5.16 1.67
C CYS A 90 -4.31 3.73 2.03
N ILE A 91 -3.72 3.57 3.22
CA ILE A 91 -3.19 2.29 3.70
C ILE A 91 -3.75 2.01 5.09
N GLY A 92 -4.29 0.83 5.28
CA GLY A 92 -4.72 0.31 6.58
C GLY A 92 -4.27 -1.14 6.77
N THR A 93 -3.92 -1.47 8.00
CA THR A 93 -3.63 -2.83 8.46
C THR A 93 -4.45 -3.07 9.72
N THR A 94 -5.33 -4.06 9.72
CA THR A 94 -6.04 -4.51 10.91
C THR A 94 -5.44 -5.79 11.48
N HIS A 95 -5.56 -5.95 12.79
CA HIS A 95 -5.35 -7.23 13.46
C HIS A 95 -6.41 -8.23 13.03
N GLY A 96 -5.98 -9.28 12.34
CA GLY A 96 -6.82 -10.41 11.95
C GLY A 96 -6.07 -11.73 12.06
N LEU A 97 -6.07 -12.33 13.26
CA LEU A 97 -5.74 -13.75 13.49
C LEU A 97 -4.28 -14.19 13.30
N LYS A 98 -3.39 -13.81 14.23
CA LYS A 98 -2.15 -14.52 14.69
C LYS A 98 -1.10 -15.05 13.67
N HIS A 99 -1.29 -15.02 12.37
CA HIS A 99 -0.39 -15.68 11.41
C HIS A 99 -0.34 -15.00 10.02
N GLU A 100 -0.70 -13.72 9.92
CA GLU A 100 -0.73 -13.02 8.64
C GLU A 100 0.40 -12.00 8.57
N VAL A 101 1.18 -12.07 7.48
CA VAL A 101 2.39 -11.25 7.25
C VAL A 101 2.02 -9.76 7.34
N ILE A 102 2.62 -9.07 8.32
CA ILE A 102 2.45 -7.64 8.58
C ILE A 102 3.17 -6.84 7.48
N PHE A 103 2.55 -5.75 7.01
CA PHE A 103 3.23 -4.77 6.17
C PHE A 103 4.36 -4.09 6.94
N GLN A 104 5.59 -4.23 6.45
CA GLN A 104 6.79 -3.69 7.08
C GLN A 104 7.27 -2.41 6.40
N GLU A 105 7.25 -2.37 5.07
CA GLU A 105 7.80 -1.24 4.29
C GLU A 105 6.86 -0.81 3.16
N ILE A 106 6.71 0.51 3.00
CA ILE A 106 6.05 1.12 1.86
C ILE A 106 7.01 2.08 1.20
N VAL A 107 7.29 1.84 -0.08
CA VAL A 107 8.16 2.69 -0.88
C VAL A 107 7.34 3.34 -1.99
N VAL A 108 7.34 4.67 -2.01
CA VAL A 108 6.71 5.47 -3.07
C VAL A 108 7.81 6.08 -3.93
N GLU A 109 7.86 5.66 -5.20
CA GLU A 109 8.80 6.17 -6.19
C GLU A 109 8.08 6.44 -7.51
N GLY A 110 8.42 7.53 -8.19
CA GLY A 110 7.84 7.83 -9.50
C GLY A 110 6.34 8.10 -9.40
N ALA A 111 5.90 8.75 -8.33
CA ALA A 111 4.52 9.19 -8.12
C ALA A 111 4.42 10.73 -8.12
N PRO A 112 4.65 11.38 -9.28
CA PRO A 112 4.77 12.84 -9.40
C PRO A 112 3.49 13.63 -9.07
N LEU A 113 2.33 12.99 -9.12
CA LEU A 113 1.03 13.60 -8.84
C LEU A 113 0.45 13.20 -7.49
N LEU A 114 1.21 12.44 -6.68
CA LEU A 114 0.71 11.97 -5.39
C LEU A 114 0.55 13.19 -4.48
N GLU A 115 -0.69 13.49 -4.13
CA GLU A 115 -1.06 14.61 -3.27
C GLU A 115 -1.31 14.13 -1.85
N TRP A 116 -1.85 12.94 -1.64
CA TRP A 116 -2.26 12.48 -0.30
C TRP A 116 -1.73 11.08 0.01
N LEU A 117 -1.02 10.97 1.14
CA LEU A 117 -0.66 9.68 1.74
C LEU A 117 -1.29 9.59 3.14
N ILE A 118 -2.20 8.63 3.31
CA ILE A 118 -3.05 8.52 4.50
C ILE A 118 -2.89 7.11 5.11
N PRO A 119 -2.12 6.98 6.21
CA PRO A 119 -2.13 5.78 7.04
C PRO A 119 -3.38 5.80 7.93
N ALA A 120 -4.40 5.01 7.62
CA ALA A 120 -5.73 5.09 8.25
C ALA A 120 -5.83 4.31 9.57
N PHE A 121 -5.25 3.12 9.64
CA PHE A 121 -5.26 2.24 10.82
C PHE A 121 -4.01 1.36 10.72
N LEU A 122 -3.00 1.50 11.59
CA LEU A 122 -1.86 0.56 11.60
C LEU A 122 -1.63 0.00 12.99
N ASP A 123 -2.57 -0.81 13.49
CA ASP A 123 -2.54 -1.24 14.90
C ASP A 123 -1.27 -2.02 15.29
N ASP A 124 -0.52 -2.59 14.31
CA ASP A 124 0.84 -3.10 14.49
C ASP A 124 1.75 -2.71 13.30
N GLY A 125 2.74 -1.87 13.57
CA GLY A 125 4.07 -2.03 12.96
C GLY A 125 4.19 -1.85 11.46
N LEU A 126 3.56 -0.83 10.87
CA LEU A 126 4.11 -0.28 9.64
C LEU A 126 5.46 0.36 9.99
N ALA A 127 6.53 -0.42 9.86
CA ALA A 127 7.83 -0.02 10.38
C ALA A 127 8.35 1.20 9.60
N ILE A 128 8.18 1.22 8.28
CA ILE A 128 8.89 2.17 7.41
C ILE A 128 7.99 2.67 6.26
N ILE A 129 7.86 3.99 6.14
CA ILE A 129 7.35 4.66 4.92
C ILE A 129 8.50 5.43 4.29
N ARG A 130 8.80 5.17 3.02
CA ARG A 130 9.85 5.85 2.25
C ARG A 130 9.28 6.46 0.99
N VAL A 131 9.37 7.78 0.89
CA VAL A 131 8.96 8.55 -0.27
C VAL A 131 10.23 9.03 -0.97
N ILE A 132 10.58 8.35 -2.06
CA ILE A 132 11.77 8.65 -2.86
C ILE A 132 11.49 9.83 -3.80
N SER A 133 10.35 9.80 -4.50
CA SER A 133 10.00 10.81 -5.50
C SER A 133 8.49 11.02 -5.60
N ALA A 134 8.00 12.03 -4.87
CA ALA A 134 6.61 12.52 -4.90
C ALA A 134 6.58 14.04 -4.58
N PRO A 135 6.91 14.92 -5.54
CA PRO A 135 7.07 16.37 -5.34
C PRO A 135 5.79 17.10 -4.90
N THR A 136 4.61 16.58 -5.22
CA THR A 136 3.32 17.19 -4.86
C THR A 136 2.73 16.65 -3.57
N LEU A 137 3.49 15.85 -2.81
CA LEU A 137 2.95 15.11 -1.67
C LEU A 137 2.62 16.05 -0.52
N GLU A 138 1.33 16.18 -0.25
CA GLU A 138 0.76 16.77 0.96
C GLU A 138 0.39 15.63 1.93
N ILE A 139 1.13 15.52 3.04
CA ILE A 139 0.83 14.50 4.04
C ILE A 139 -0.27 15.05 4.96
N LEU A 140 -1.49 14.54 4.81
CA LEU A 140 -2.56 14.69 5.81
C LEU A 140 -2.57 13.45 6.71
N CYS A 141 -1.85 13.50 7.83
CA CYS A 141 -2.15 12.59 8.95
C CYS A 141 -1.51 13.02 10.27
N ILE A 142 -2.17 12.64 11.37
CA ILE A 142 -1.50 12.41 12.65
C ILE A 142 -0.72 11.11 12.42
N LEU A 143 0.61 11.18 12.35
CA LEU A 143 1.44 9.97 12.31
C LEU A 143 1.07 9.15 13.54
N PRO A 144 0.50 7.96 13.36
CA PRO A 144 0.18 7.15 14.52
C PRO A 144 1.47 6.77 15.23
N SER A 145 1.41 6.62 16.55
CA SER A 145 2.58 6.43 17.43
C SER A 145 3.42 5.17 17.15
N PHE A 146 3.02 4.32 16.20
CA PHE A 146 3.69 3.06 15.87
C PHE A 146 4.46 3.08 14.54
N ILE A 147 4.45 4.19 13.79
CA ILE A 147 5.35 4.34 12.63
C ILE A 147 6.76 4.63 13.16
N SER A 148 7.64 3.65 13.03
CA SER A 148 9.00 3.79 13.58
C SER A 148 9.87 4.76 12.78
N ARG A 149 9.64 4.88 11.46
CA ARG A 149 10.45 5.71 10.56
C ARG A 149 9.67 6.16 9.31
N LEU A 150 9.75 7.44 8.99
CA LEU A 150 9.23 8.09 7.79
C LEU A 150 10.37 8.82 7.09
N GLU A 151 10.61 8.50 5.82
CA GLU A 151 11.59 9.18 4.97
C GLU A 151 10.88 9.89 3.82
N ILE A 152 11.15 11.19 3.65
CA ILE A 152 10.62 11.99 2.54
C ILE A 152 11.78 12.72 1.89
N GLY A 153 12.23 12.23 0.74
CA GLY A 153 13.46 12.71 0.11
C GLY A 153 14.65 12.58 1.07
N THR A 154 15.20 13.71 1.52
CA THR A 154 16.32 13.75 2.49
C THR A 154 15.86 13.90 3.95
N VAL A 155 14.56 14.13 4.19
CA VAL A 155 14.01 14.31 5.53
C VAL A 155 13.71 12.95 6.14
N VAL A 156 14.23 12.69 7.34
CA VAL A 156 13.96 11.46 8.10
C VAL A 156 13.31 11.85 9.42
N ILE A 157 12.13 11.29 9.68
CA ILE A 157 11.42 11.38 10.96
C ILE A 157 11.42 9.97 11.55
N GLN A 158 11.99 9.80 12.73
CA GLN A 158 12.11 8.50 13.39
C GLN A 158 11.65 8.61 14.84
N GLU A 159 10.94 7.61 15.33
CA GLU A 159 10.59 7.50 16.75
C GLU A 159 11.88 7.31 17.56
N MET A 160 12.05 8.11 18.62
CA MET A 160 13.17 7.95 19.54
C MET A 160 12.91 6.75 20.45
N PRO A 161 13.87 5.82 20.63
CA PRO A 161 13.70 4.73 21.58
C PRO A 161 13.47 5.31 22.97
N SER A 162 12.48 4.77 23.68
CA SER A 162 12.19 5.17 25.06
C SER A 162 13.44 4.94 25.92
N VAL A 163 13.97 6.02 26.51
CA VAL A 163 15.08 5.94 27.45
C VAL A 163 14.57 5.20 28.68
N SER A 164 14.93 3.93 28.83
CA SER A 164 14.69 3.20 30.08
C SER A 164 15.53 3.86 31.18
N MET A 165 14.89 4.57 32.11
CA MET A 165 15.52 4.97 33.37
C MET A 165 15.87 3.70 34.14
N ALA A 166 17.14 3.29 34.10
CA ALA A 166 17.66 2.34 35.06
C ALA A 166 17.56 2.98 36.44
N MET A 167 16.59 2.54 37.25
CA MET A 167 16.57 2.87 38.67
C MET A 167 17.80 2.21 39.31
N SER A 168 18.84 3.03 39.52
CA SER A 168 20.00 2.63 40.31
C SER A 168 19.56 2.45 41.75
N ASN A 169 19.28 1.20 42.15
CA ASN A 169 19.12 0.84 43.55
C ASN A 169 20.50 0.94 44.23
N ALA A 170 20.74 2.04 44.93
CA ALA A 170 21.86 2.14 45.86
C ALA A 170 21.52 1.36 47.14
N PHE A 171 22.35 0.37 47.48
CA PHE A 171 22.45 -0.22 48.82
C PHE A 171 23.48 0.56 49.64
#